data_AF-A0AA40EBK7-F1
#
_entry.id   AF-A0AA40EBK7-F1
#
_cell.length_a   1.000
_cell.length_b   1.000
_cell.length_c   1.000
_cell.angle_alpha   90.00
_cell.angle_beta   90.00
_cell.angle_gamma   90.00
#
_symmetry.space_group_name_H-M   'P 1'
#
loop_
_entity.id
_entity.type
_entity.pdbx_description
1 polymer ?
#
loop_
_entity_poly.entity_id
_entity_poly.type
_entity_poly.pdbx_seq_one_letter_code
_entity_poly.pdbx_strand_id
1 'polypeptide(L)'
;MATNKPTSQIHDARNTGDTLFWGWLSEYLNAILGIAILGGQITFTVIVSDISDPPDTSAFSKDTVRFFIALSWLFFTSSLGLAVLTKVLVASGPLSSSGGPIIGPARRAFVAIYSLLTFLLNLLPIAAFMLLALAVAAYVPGVGWAGVALTGFFGILVLFLWFALDSGI
;
A
#
# COMPACT_ATOMS: atom_id res chain seq x y z
N MET A 1 26.94 33.11 -29.34
CA MET A 1 26.15 33.61 -28.20
C MET A 1 25.67 32.40 -27.41
N ALA A 2 26.50 31.89 -26.49
CA ALA A 2 26.17 30.74 -25.66
C ALA A 2 25.53 31.24 -24.36
N THR A 3 24.25 30.94 -24.18
CA THR A 3 23.48 31.29 -22.98
C THR A 3 23.91 30.40 -21.82
N ASN A 4 24.82 30.89 -20.97
CA ASN A 4 25.11 30.30 -19.67
C ASN A 4 23.83 30.37 -18.80
N LYS A 5 23.14 29.24 -18.60
CA LYS A 5 22.11 29.15 -17.55
C LYS A 5 22.82 29.19 -16.19
N PRO A 6 22.43 30.09 -15.27
CA PRO A 6 23.12 30.26 -14.01
C PRO A 6 22.89 29.06 -13.10
N THR A 7 23.99 28.49 -12.61
CA THR A 7 24.09 27.31 -11.74
C THR A 7 23.19 27.38 -10.49
N SER A 8 22.79 28.57 -10.03
CA SER A 8 21.88 28.78 -8.90
C SER A 8 20.46 28.25 -9.17
N GLN A 9 19.89 28.49 -10.36
CA GLN A 9 18.53 28.06 -10.66
C GLN A 9 18.39 26.53 -10.78
N ILE A 10 19.47 25.85 -11.13
CA ILE A 10 19.51 24.38 -11.20
C ILE A 10 19.52 23.77 -9.79
N HIS A 11 20.21 24.41 -8.83
CA HIS A 11 20.20 23.99 -7.43
C HIS A 11 18.84 24.22 -6.76
N ASP A 12 18.20 25.37 -7.01
CA ASP A 12 16.90 25.71 -6.41
C ASP A 12 15.76 24.81 -6.93
N ALA A 13 15.75 24.51 -8.24
CA ALA A 13 14.77 23.60 -8.84
C ALA A 13 14.89 22.16 -8.31
N ARG A 14 16.11 21.67 -8.07
CA ARG A 14 16.35 20.32 -7.52
C ARG A 14 15.90 20.21 -6.07
N ASN A 15 16.24 21.18 -5.24
CA ASN A 15 15.84 21.21 -3.83
C ASN A 15 14.31 21.24 -3.68
N THR A 16 13.61 21.97 -4.56
CA THR A 16 12.14 22.03 -4.54
C THR A 16 11.52 20.66 -4.86
N GLY A 17 12.00 19.98 -5.91
CA GLY A 17 11.50 18.65 -6.29
C GLY A 17 11.69 17.58 -5.20
N ASP A 18 12.85 17.58 -4.55
CA ASP A 18 13.17 16.64 -3.47
C ASP A 18 12.22 16.86 -2.27
N THR A 19 11.98 18.11 -1.86
CA THR A 19 11.05 18.40 -0.75
C THR A 19 9.60 18.01 -1.04
N LEU A 20 9.13 18.19 -2.29
CA LEU A 20 7.78 17.81 -2.71
C LEU A 20 7.58 16.29 -2.66
N PHE A 21 8.55 15.52 -3.16
CA PHE A 21 8.49 14.06 -3.14
C PHE A 21 8.44 13.50 -1.71
N TRP A 22 9.34 13.98 -0.83
CA TRP A 22 9.38 13.52 0.56
C TRP A 22 8.12 13.89 1.34
N GLY A 23 7.56 15.08 1.07
CA GLY A 23 6.27 15.48 1.62
C GLY A 23 5.14 14.54 1.19
N TRP A 24 5.01 14.30 -0.12
CA TRP A 24 4.02 13.38 -0.66
C TRP A 24 4.15 11.96 -0.08
N LEU A 25 5.37 11.42 0.00
CA LEU A 25 5.61 10.07 0.51
C LEU A 25 5.24 9.95 1.98
N SER A 26 5.53 10.96 2.80
CA SER A 26 5.12 11.01 4.20
C SER A 26 3.60 10.95 4.34
N GLU A 27 2.88 11.77 3.57
CA GLU A 27 1.41 11.79 3.58
C GLU A 27 0.81 10.46 3.11
N TYR A 28 1.36 9.88 2.05
CA TYR A 28 0.97 8.55 1.57
C TYR A 28 1.14 7.49 2.66
N LEU A 29 2.31 7.43 3.31
CA LEU A 29 2.56 6.46 4.38
C LEU A 29 1.67 6.70 5.59
N ASN A 30 1.37 7.95 5.93
CA ASN A 30 0.41 8.28 7.00
C ASN A 30 -1.01 7.80 6.67
N ALA A 31 -1.45 7.96 5.42
CA ALA A 31 -2.74 7.45 4.96
C ALA A 31 -2.81 5.93 5.07
N ILE A 32 -1.76 5.20 4.63
CA ILE A 32 -1.69 3.74 4.73
C ILE A 32 -1.70 3.29 6.19
N LEU A 33 -0.95 3.95 7.08
CA LEU A 33 -0.98 3.67 8.51
C LEU A 33 -2.39 3.85 9.08
N GLY A 34 -3.06 4.95 8.73
CA GLY A 34 -4.45 5.21 9.16
C GLY A 34 -5.41 4.10 8.72
N ILE A 35 -5.38 3.73 7.44
CA ILE A 35 -6.22 2.66 6.89
C ILE A 35 -5.91 1.32 7.57
N ALA A 36 -4.64 0.99 7.76
CA ALA A 36 -4.20 -0.25 8.37
C ALA A 36 -4.60 -0.35 9.86
N ILE A 37 -4.49 0.74 10.63
CA ILE A 37 -4.93 0.79 12.02
C ILE A 37 -6.44 0.59 12.09
N LEU A 38 -7.21 1.36 11.31
CA LEU A 38 -8.67 1.29 11.33
C LEU A 38 -9.17 -0.10 10.89
N GLY A 39 -8.67 -0.59 9.75
CA GLY A 39 -9.02 -1.90 9.22
C GLY A 39 -8.61 -3.03 10.16
N GLY A 40 -7.38 -2.98 10.69
CA GLY A 40 -6.87 -3.96 11.64
C GLY A 40 -7.65 -3.98 12.95
N GLN A 41 -8.04 -2.82 13.50
CA GLN A 41 -8.84 -2.79 14.73
C GLN A 41 -10.24 -3.38 14.51
N ILE A 42 -10.95 -2.95 13.46
CA ILE A 42 -12.31 -3.41 13.17
C ILE A 42 -12.32 -4.93 12.94
N THR A 43 -11.41 -5.42 12.10
CA THR A 43 -11.35 -6.84 11.77
C THR A 43 -10.94 -7.69 12.97
N PHE A 44 -10.02 -7.21 13.80
CA PHE A 44 -9.68 -7.87 15.06
C PHE A 44 -10.89 -8.03 15.97
N THR A 45 -11.65 -6.93 16.19
CA THR A 45 -12.86 -6.95 17.01
C THR A 45 -13.89 -7.94 16.47
N VAL A 46 -14.07 -7.99 15.14
CA VAL A 46 -15.02 -8.94 14.53
C VAL A 46 -14.57 -10.40 14.72
N ILE A 47 -13.27 -10.70 14.59
CA ILE A 47 -12.72 -12.05 14.79
C ILE A 47 -12.98 -12.57 16.20
N VAL A 48 -12.78 -11.73 17.21
CA VAL A 48 -12.97 -12.10 18.62
C VAL A 48 -14.44 -12.07 19.06
N SER A 49 -15.32 -11.48 18.25
CA SER A 49 -16.75 -11.41 18.52
C SER A 49 -17.50 -12.65 18.01
N ASP A 50 -18.68 -12.89 18.58
CA ASP A 50 -19.61 -13.84 18.00
C ASP A 50 -20.24 -13.26 16.73
N ILE A 51 -20.01 -13.95 15.62
CA ILE A 51 -20.53 -13.56 14.33
C ILE A 51 -21.84 -14.31 14.10
N SER A 52 -22.89 -13.58 13.70
CA SER A 52 -24.17 -14.16 13.33
C SER A 52 -24.02 -15.18 12.21
N ASP A 53 -24.85 -16.22 12.26
CA ASP A 53 -24.88 -17.22 11.21
C ASP A 53 -25.41 -16.59 9.92
N PRO A 54 -24.72 -16.78 8.78
CA PRO A 54 -25.23 -16.33 7.50
C PRO A 54 -26.48 -17.17 7.13
N PRO A 55 -27.39 -16.65 6.29
CA PRO A 55 -28.57 -17.39 5.87
C PRO A 55 -28.19 -18.76 5.25
N ASP A 56 -29.06 -19.76 5.35
CA ASP A 56 -28.81 -21.10 4.76
C ASP A 56 -28.58 -21.07 3.24
N THR A 57 -29.01 -20.00 2.56
CA THR A 57 -28.79 -19.74 1.13
C THR A 57 -27.54 -18.90 0.85
N SER A 58 -26.66 -18.72 1.83
CA SER A 58 -25.48 -17.87 1.70
C SER A 58 -24.42 -18.46 0.76
N ALA A 59 -23.65 -17.57 0.14
CA ALA A 59 -22.57 -17.95 -0.76
C ALA A 59 -21.37 -18.60 -0.04
N PHE A 60 -21.22 -18.37 1.26
CA PHE A 60 -20.08 -18.83 2.06
C PHE A 60 -20.53 -19.29 3.44
N SER A 61 -19.88 -20.34 3.96
CA SER A 61 -20.09 -20.79 5.34
C SER A 61 -19.49 -19.80 6.35
N LYS A 62 -19.97 -19.86 7.59
CA LYS A 62 -19.47 -19.04 8.70
C LYS A 62 -17.96 -19.19 8.93
N ASP A 63 -17.43 -20.40 8.80
CA ASP A 63 -16.00 -20.66 8.97
C ASP A 63 -15.18 -19.98 7.86
N THR A 64 -15.67 -20.01 6.62
CA THR A 64 -15.02 -19.32 5.50
C THR A 64 -15.05 -17.80 5.67
N VAL A 65 -16.17 -17.25 6.15
CA VAL A 65 -16.27 -15.81 6.48
C VAL A 65 -15.26 -15.41 7.54
N ARG A 66 -15.17 -16.18 8.64
CA ARG A 66 -14.18 -15.96 9.70
C ARG A 66 -12.75 -16.01 9.16
N PHE A 67 -12.46 -16.96 8.27
CA PHE A 67 -11.17 -17.07 7.60
C PHE A 67 -10.84 -15.84 6.75
N PHE A 68 -11.78 -15.33 5.94
CA PHE A 68 -11.58 -14.11 5.15
C PHE A 68 -11.33 -12.88 6.02
N ILE A 69 -12.08 -12.72 7.11
CA ILE A 69 -11.88 -11.60 8.04
C ILE A 69 -10.51 -11.72 8.72
N ALA A 70 -10.13 -12.91 9.19
CA ALA A 70 -8.80 -13.17 9.77
C ALA A 70 -7.65 -12.87 8.80
N LEU A 71 -7.80 -13.26 7.54
CA LEU A 71 -6.79 -12.99 6.52
C LEU A 71 -6.72 -11.50 6.16
N SER A 72 -7.86 -10.80 6.12
CA SER A 72 -7.90 -9.35 5.92
C SER A 72 -7.21 -8.60 7.07
N TRP A 73 -7.41 -9.04 8.31
CA TRP A 73 -6.72 -8.51 9.49
C TRP A 73 -5.21 -8.66 9.39
N LEU A 74 -4.75 -9.84 8.93
CA LEU A 74 -3.33 -10.11 8.71
C LEU A 74 -2.75 -9.12 7.68
N PHE A 75 -3.44 -8.88 6.57
CA PHE A 75 -2.98 -7.95 5.53
C PHE A 75 -2.94 -6.50 6.00
N PHE A 76 -3.91 -6.04 6.79
CA PHE A 76 -3.84 -4.72 7.41
C PHE A 76 -2.66 -4.62 8.39
N THR A 77 -2.47 -5.62 9.25
CA THR A 77 -1.37 -5.66 10.21
C THR A 77 0.00 -5.69 9.52
N SER A 78 0.14 -6.47 8.44
CA SER A 78 1.34 -6.47 7.61
C SER A 78 1.56 -5.13 6.92
N SER A 79 0.51 -4.48 6.41
CA SER A 79 0.61 -3.13 5.81
C SER A 79 1.11 -2.10 6.83
N LEU A 80 0.65 -2.18 8.07
CA LEU A 80 1.13 -1.34 9.16
C LEU A 80 2.63 -1.51 9.38
N GLY A 81 3.08 -2.75 9.53
CA GLY A 81 4.49 -3.08 9.74
C GLY A 81 5.36 -2.61 8.58
N LEU A 82 4.93 -2.87 7.34
CA LEU A 82 5.64 -2.44 6.13
C LEU A 82 5.72 -0.91 6.04
N ALA A 83 4.67 -0.17 6.40
CA ALA A 83 4.68 1.29 6.33
C ALA A 83 5.68 1.90 7.33
N VAL A 84 5.77 1.32 8.53
CA VAL A 84 6.80 1.70 9.51
C VAL A 84 8.20 1.36 8.99
N LEU A 85 8.40 0.16 8.42
CA LEU A 85 9.68 -0.24 7.83
C LEU A 85 10.10 0.71 6.69
N THR A 86 9.17 1.10 5.81
CA THR A 86 9.44 2.06 4.74
C THR A 86 9.87 3.41 5.29
N LYS A 87 9.22 3.93 6.34
CA LYS A 87 9.64 5.18 6.99
C LYS A 87 11.07 5.10 7.53
N VAL A 88 11.40 4.02 8.23
CA VAL A 88 12.74 3.80 8.78
C VAL A 88 13.79 3.67 7.67
N LEU A 89 13.47 2.89 6.64
CA LEU A 89 14.35 2.65 5.49
C LEU A 89 14.63 3.95 4.72
N VAL A 90 13.61 4.77 4.52
CA VAL A 90 13.72 6.09 3.87
C VAL A 90 14.55 7.04 4.71
N ALA A 91 14.27 7.15 6.01
CA ALA A 91 15.01 8.03 6.92
C ALA A 91 16.50 7.65 7.00
N SER A 92 16.79 6.35 7.01
CA SER A 92 18.17 5.81 7.11
C SER A 92 18.82 5.57 5.74
N GLY A 93 18.12 5.87 4.66
CA GLY A 93 18.46 5.41 3.33
C GLY A 93 19.62 6.17 2.70
N PRO A 94 20.30 5.56 1.71
CA PRO A 94 21.40 6.21 0.99
C PRO A 94 20.97 7.47 0.21
N LEU A 95 19.65 7.69 0.03
CA LEU A 95 19.06 8.88 -0.59
C LEU A 95 18.95 10.07 0.38
N SER A 96 18.87 9.85 1.69
CA SER A 96 18.86 10.91 2.73
C SER A 96 20.25 11.50 2.96
N SER A 97 21.30 10.72 2.69
CA SER A 97 22.68 11.14 2.83
C SER A 97 23.09 12.05 1.67
N SER A 98 23.05 13.36 1.90
CA SER A 98 23.41 14.45 0.96
C SER A 98 24.92 14.49 0.58
N GLY A 99 25.57 13.34 0.38
CA GLY A 99 27.03 13.22 0.24
C GLY A 99 27.48 12.20 -0.81
N GLY A 100 27.19 12.49 -2.08
CA GLY A 100 27.86 11.85 -3.22
C GLY A 100 27.02 10.83 -4.01
N PRO A 101 27.29 10.64 -5.31
CA PRO A 101 26.58 9.69 -6.14
C PRO A 101 26.91 8.27 -5.68
N ILE A 102 25.95 7.59 -5.05
CA ILE A 102 26.10 6.18 -4.69
C ILE A 102 25.94 5.36 -5.97
N ILE A 103 27.04 5.22 -6.70
CA ILE A 103 27.17 4.36 -7.87
C ILE A 103 27.61 2.99 -7.34
N GLY A 104 26.70 2.01 -7.32
CA GLY A 104 27.03 0.66 -6.87
C GLY A 104 25.84 -0.27 -6.63
N PRO A 105 26.09 -1.53 -6.23
CA PRO A 105 25.07 -2.54 -5.95
C PRO A 105 24.13 -2.14 -4.80
N ALA A 106 24.62 -1.38 -3.82
CA ALA A 106 23.83 -0.91 -2.67
C ALA A 106 22.66 0.01 -3.08
N ARG A 107 22.87 0.92 -4.06
CA ARG A 107 21.79 1.78 -4.56
C ARG A 107 20.74 0.97 -5.33
N ARG A 108 21.17 0.00 -6.14
CA ARG A 108 20.24 -0.90 -6.87
C ARG A 108 19.41 -1.72 -5.89
N ALA A 109 20.04 -2.30 -4.86
CA ALA A 109 19.34 -3.04 -3.82
C ALA A 109 18.34 -2.16 -3.05
N PHE A 110 18.72 -0.94 -2.68
CA PHE A 110 17.82 0.00 -2.02
C PHE A 110 16.60 0.33 -2.88
N VAL A 111 16.79 0.65 -4.16
CA VAL A 111 15.69 0.95 -5.08
C VAL A 111 14.79 -0.26 -5.27
N ALA A 112 15.35 -1.47 -5.40
CA ALA A 112 14.57 -2.70 -5.54
C ALA A 112 13.74 -3.00 -4.28
N ILE A 113 14.32 -2.86 -3.08
CA ILE A 113 13.60 -3.05 -1.81
C ILE A 113 12.52 -1.99 -1.64
N TYR A 114 12.84 -0.72 -1.89
CA TYR A 114 11.87 0.37 -1.82
C TYR A 114 10.70 0.13 -2.78
N SER A 115 11.00 -0.25 -4.02
CA SER A 115 10.03 -0.61 -5.06
C SER A 115 9.09 -1.72 -4.55
N LEU A 116 9.66 -2.84 -4.06
CA LEU A 116 8.88 -3.94 -3.49
C LEU A 116 8.00 -3.51 -2.29
N LEU A 117 8.53 -2.70 -1.37
CA LEU A 117 7.75 -2.21 -0.23
C LEU A 117 6.57 -1.35 -0.69
N THR A 118 6.79 -0.42 -1.62
CA THR A 118 5.71 0.42 -2.15
C THR A 118 4.67 -0.39 -2.90
N PHE A 119 5.08 -1.42 -3.64
CA PHE A 119 4.17 -2.36 -4.28
C PHE A 119 3.29 -3.09 -3.27
N LEU A 120 3.91 -3.69 -2.23
CA LEU A 120 3.18 -4.39 -1.18
C LEU A 120 2.24 -3.46 -0.41
N LEU A 121 2.65 -2.22 -0.12
CA LEU A 121 1.82 -1.22 0.55
C LEU A 121 0.60 -0.80 -0.26
N ASN A 122 0.62 -0.92 -1.59
CA ASN A 122 -0.56 -0.70 -2.42
C ASN A 122 -1.43 -1.97 -2.49
N LEU A 123 -0.81 -3.15 -2.64
CA LEU A 123 -1.54 -4.38 -2.90
C LEU A 123 -2.22 -4.97 -1.65
N LEU A 124 -1.55 -4.96 -0.50
CA LEU A 124 -2.07 -5.58 0.72
C LEU A 124 -3.37 -4.93 1.21
N PRO A 125 -3.51 -3.59 1.29
CA PRO A 125 -4.78 -2.96 1.68
C PRO A 125 -5.91 -3.31 0.71
N ILE A 126 -5.64 -3.31 -0.60
CA ILE A 126 -6.64 -3.68 -1.62
C ILE A 126 -7.07 -5.13 -1.43
N ALA A 127 -6.12 -6.05 -1.22
CA ALA A 127 -6.41 -7.45 -0.95
C ALA A 127 -7.20 -7.62 0.36
N ALA A 128 -6.90 -6.83 1.39
CA ALA A 128 -7.65 -6.84 2.65
C ALA A 128 -9.10 -6.41 2.44
N PHE A 129 -9.34 -5.33 1.69
CA PHE A 129 -10.69 -4.89 1.36
C PHE A 129 -11.43 -5.88 0.46
N MET A 130 -10.73 -6.54 -0.47
CA MET A 130 -11.30 -7.59 -1.31
C MET A 130 -11.81 -8.78 -0.48
N LEU A 131 -11.00 -9.24 0.50
CA LEU A 131 -11.38 -10.31 1.42
C LEU A 131 -12.55 -9.90 2.32
N LEU A 132 -12.57 -8.65 2.79
CA LEU A 132 -13.72 -8.12 3.51
C LEU A 132 -14.98 -8.05 2.65
N ALA A 133 -14.86 -7.66 1.38
CA ALA A 133 -15.99 -7.64 0.46
C ALA A 133 -16.55 -9.07 0.23
N LEU A 134 -15.68 -10.08 0.15
CA LEU A 134 -16.09 -11.49 0.10
C LEU A 134 -16.80 -11.93 1.39
N ALA A 135 -16.30 -11.53 2.56
CA ALA A 135 -17.00 -11.79 3.83
C ALA A 135 -18.37 -11.11 3.88
N VAL A 136 -18.49 -9.87 3.40
CA VAL A 136 -19.77 -9.15 3.30
C VAL A 136 -20.73 -9.84 2.32
N ALA A 137 -20.23 -10.42 1.23
CA ALA A 137 -21.07 -11.13 0.25
C ALA A 137 -21.82 -12.34 0.86
N ALA A 138 -21.33 -12.90 1.95
CA ALA A 138 -22.01 -13.97 2.69
C ALA A 138 -23.29 -13.47 3.42
N TYR A 139 -23.26 -12.22 3.89
CA TYR A 139 -24.38 -11.62 4.63
C TYR A 139 -25.30 -10.80 3.74
N VAL A 140 -24.72 -9.98 2.87
CA VAL A 140 -25.42 -9.07 1.95
C VAL A 140 -24.80 -9.19 0.56
N PRO A 141 -25.27 -10.16 -0.26
CA PRO A 141 -24.66 -10.48 -1.55
C PRO A 141 -24.51 -9.26 -2.47
N GLY A 142 -25.53 -8.41 -2.56
CA GLY A 142 -25.50 -7.24 -3.43
C GLY A 142 -24.34 -6.28 -3.12
N VAL A 143 -24.14 -5.96 -1.84
CA VAL A 143 -23.06 -5.05 -1.41
C VAL A 143 -21.69 -5.74 -1.51
N GLY A 144 -21.61 -7.02 -1.12
CA GLY A 144 -20.36 -7.76 -1.15
C GLY A 144 -19.80 -7.91 -2.57
N TRP A 145 -20.62 -8.35 -3.53
CA TRP A 145 -20.18 -8.50 -4.93
C TRP A 145 -19.83 -7.16 -5.59
N ALA A 146 -20.57 -6.09 -5.28
CA ALA A 146 -20.21 -4.74 -5.72
C ALA A 146 -18.86 -4.30 -5.15
N GLY A 147 -18.60 -4.59 -3.87
CA GLY A 147 -17.31 -4.35 -3.22
C GLY A 147 -16.18 -5.12 -3.91
N VAL A 148 -16.37 -6.42 -4.15
CA VAL A 148 -15.42 -7.30 -4.84
C VAL A 148 -15.07 -6.77 -6.23
N ALA A 149 -16.07 -6.34 -7.00
CA ALA A 149 -15.86 -5.78 -8.34
C ALA A 149 -15.05 -4.48 -8.27
N LEU A 150 -15.37 -3.59 -7.34
CA LEU A 150 -14.69 -2.30 -7.19
C LEU A 150 -13.24 -2.46 -6.71
N THR A 151 -13.01 -3.25 -5.66
CA THR A 151 -11.66 -3.50 -5.14
C THR A 151 -10.83 -4.30 -6.15
N GLY A 152 -11.44 -5.24 -6.85
CA GLY A 152 -10.81 -5.99 -7.94
C GLY A 152 -10.37 -5.07 -9.09
N PHE A 153 -11.22 -4.14 -9.52
CA PHE A 153 -10.88 -3.15 -10.53
C PHE A 153 -9.67 -2.29 -10.13
N PHE A 154 -9.66 -1.75 -8.91
CA PHE A 154 -8.52 -0.98 -8.41
C PHE A 154 -7.25 -1.84 -8.29
N GLY A 155 -7.38 -3.09 -7.86
CA GLY A 155 -6.25 -4.04 -7.81
C GLY A 155 -5.65 -4.27 -9.19
N ILE A 156 -6.47 -4.52 -10.21
CA ILE A 156 -6.02 -4.67 -11.60
C ILE A 156 -5.33 -3.39 -12.09
N LEU A 157 -5.91 -2.23 -11.81
CA LEU A 157 -5.35 -0.94 -12.21
C LEU A 157 -3.97 -0.69 -11.57
N VAL A 158 -3.82 -0.99 -10.29
CA VAL A 158 -2.53 -0.89 -9.58
C VAL A 158 -1.50 -1.84 -10.18
N LEU A 159 -1.86 -3.11 -10.42
CA LEU A 159 -0.96 -4.09 -11.03
C LEU A 159 -0.56 -3.67 -12.45
N PHE A 160 -1.51 -3.17 -13.22
CA PHE A 160 -1.26 -2.67 -14.58
C PHE A 160 -0.33 -1.47 -14.57
N LEU A 161 -0.61 -0.45 -13.75
CA LEU A 161 0.24 0.73 -13.64
C LEU A 161 1.65 0.36 -13.16
N TRP A 162 1.76 -0.53 -12.19
CA TRP A 162 3.04 -1.02 -11.71
C TRP A 162 3.84 -1.67 -12.83
N PHE A 163 3.24 -2.62 -13.56
CA PHE A 163 3.90 -3.32 -14.66
C PHE A 163 4.25 -2.39 -15.83
N ALA A 164 3.37 -1.44 -16.15
CA ALA A 164 3.59 -0.46 -17.21
C ALA A 164 4.73 0.53 -16.86
N LEU A 165 4.85 0.92 -15.58
CA LEU A 165 5.92 1.79 -15.11
C LEU A 165 7.25 1.04 -14.97
N ASP A 166 7.22 -0.22 -14.52
CA ASP A 166 8.43 -1.05 -14.36
C ASP A 166 9.01 -1.51 -15.71
N SER A 167 8.17 -1.75 -16.72
CA SER A 167 8.62 -2.08 -18.09
C SER A 167 9.10 -0.87 -18.91
N GLY A 168 8.89 0.35 -18.42
CA GLY A 168 9.32 1.60 -19.06
C GLY A 168 10.69 2.12 -18.62
N ILE A 169 11.38 1.41 -17.70
CA ILE A 169 12.72 1.74 -17.16
C ILE A 169 13.74 0.74 -17.70
#